data_AF-T1HD95-F1
#
_entry.id   AF-T1HD95-F1
#
_cell.length_a   1.000
_cell.length_b   1.000
_cell.length_c   1.000
_cell.angle_alpha   90.00
_cell.angle_beta   90.00
_cell.angle_gamma   90.00
#
_symmetry.space_group_name_H-M   'P 1'
#
loop_
_entity.id
_entity.type
_entity.pdbx_description
1 polymer ?
#
loop_
_entity_poly.entity_id
_entity_poly.type
_entity_poly.pdbx_seq_one_letter_code
_entity_poly.pdbx_strand_id
1 'polypeptide(L)'
;MGVNALKLDVENVNVYLQDGTVIDNENYFSTIAEQTILILATESEKVVTSADLIYNALKLVNLDVFKAGDAILNFFDEDIKAKVRVLSELAKECDDDLDLTLVSTKKDHPDWFIGVDSNAETKEEFMEKRCQDRIRNFLYKSVSDWRTSEEYKKNDVSRRSLEHIIKKLKQILSKKRFCGTYFVRGQKEALCNARGDFKCSGVWYAVK
;
A
#
# COMPACT_ATOMS: atom_id res chain seq x y z
N MET A 1 38.87 47.72 -16.85
CA MET A 1 38.12 48.79 -17.55
C MET A 1 36.61 48.79 -17.24
N GLY A 2 35.94 47.64 -17.07
CA GLY A 2 34.49 47.60 -16.81
C GLY A 2 34.02 48.13 -15.45
N VAL A 3 34.78 47.86 -14.37
CA VAL A 3 34.41 48.23 -12.98
C VAL A 3 34.29 49.76 -12.78
N ASN A 4 35.20 50.53 -13.37
CA ASN A 4 35.17 52.01 -13.32
C ASN A 4 33.97 52.61 -14.07
N ALA A 5 33.47 51.93 -15.11
CA ALA A 5 32.29 52.39 -15.86
C ALA A 5 30.99 52.17 -15.07
N LEU A 6 30.96 51.17 -14.19
CA LEU A 6 29.79 50.80 -13.38
C LEU A 6 29.81 51.38 -11.96
N LYS A 7 30.84 52.17 -11.60
CA LYS A 7 31.04 52.76 -10.26
C LYS A 7 31.04 51.73 -9.12
N LEU A 8 31.55 50.53 -9.40
CA LEU A 8 31.69 49.47 -8.40
C LEU A 8 33.05 49.57 -7.72
N ASP A 9 33.12 49.19 -6.44
CA ASP A 9 34.38 49.13 -5.69
C ASP A 9 35.19 47.90 -6.14
N VAL A 10 36.46 48.10 -6.49
CA VAL A 10 37.27 47.10 -7.22
C VAL A 10 37.59 45.88 -6.36
N GLU A 11 37.63 46.04 -5.04
CA GLU A 11 38.08 44.99 -4.12
C GLU A 11 37.03 43.88 -3.88
N ASN A 12 35.76 44.08 -4.26
CA ASN A 12 34.67 43.16 -3.92
C ASN A 12 33.76 42.78 -5.10
N VAL A 13 34.29 42.71 -6.33
CA VAL A 13 33.50 42.41 -7.54
C VAL A 13 33.94 41.09 -8.17
N ASN A 14 32.98 40.18 -8.33
CA ASN A 14 33.14 38.94 -9.07
C ASN A 14 32.52 39.07 -10.46
N VAL A 15 33.11 38.37 -11.43
CA VAL A 15 32.63 38.37 -12.82
C VAL A 15 32.07 36.99 -13.15
N TYR A 16 30.88 36.97 -13.74
CA TYR A 16 30.14 35.76 -14.05
C TYR A 16 29.72 35.73 -15.52
N LEU A 17 29.59 34.52 -16.06
CA LEU A 17 28.92 34.26 -17.31
C LEU A 17 27.39 34.25 -17.14
N GLN A 18 26.66 34.31 -18.25
CA GLN A 18 25.19 34.33 -18.24
C GLN A 18 24.54 33.07 -17.64
N ASP A 19 25.28 31.97 -17.55
CA ASP A 19 24.87 30.71 -16.92
C ASP A 19 25.20 30.65 -15.42
N GLY A 20 25.81 31.69 -14.86
CA GLY A 20 26.20 31.78 -13.45
C GLY A 20 27.61 31.25 -13.16
N THR A 21 28.37 30.80 -14.16
CA THR A 21 29.75 30.35 -13.98
C THR A 21 30.65 31.54 -13.62
N VAL A 22 31.45 31.40 -12.56
CA VAL A 22 32.42 32.42 -12.13
C VAL A 22 33.65 32.41 -13.05
N ILE A 23 34.11 33.59 -13.44
CA ILE A 23 35.40 33.80 -14.09
C ILE A 23 36.42 34.16 -13.01
N ASP A 24 37.21 33.17 -12.62
CA ASP A 24 38.13 33.27 -11.47
C ASP A 24 39.59 33.55 -11.87
N ASN A 25 39.95 33.45 -13.15
CA ASN A 25 41.31 33.69 -13.63
C ASN A 25 41.41 34.15 -15.10
N GLU A 26 42.53 34.81 -15.43
CA GLU A 26 42.81 35.35 -16.76
C GLU A 26 42.95 34.29 -17.86
N ASN A 27 43.44 33.10 -17.53
CA ASN A 27 43.56 32.01 -18.50
C ASN A 27 42.18 31.57 -18.97
N TYR A 28 41.24 31.38 -18.04
CA TYR A 28 39.84 31.07 -18.34
C TYR A 28 39.21 32.20 -19.14
N PHE A 29 39.43 33.46 -18.74
CA PHE A 29 38.93 34.63 -19.47
C PHE A 29 39.36 34.64 -20.95
N SER A 30 40.62 34.30 -21.22
CA SER A 30 41.16 34.25 -22.59
C SER A 30 40.55 33.17 -23.48
N THR A 31 39.87 32.17 -22.89
CA THR A 31 39.18 31.10 -23.64
C THR A 31 37.75 31.47 -24.04
N ILE A 32 37.22 32.58 -23.52
CA ILE A 32 35.85 33.01 -23.75
C ILE A 32 35.77 33.70 -25.12
N ALA A 33 34.70 33.41 -25.87
CA ALA A 33 34.48 34.02 -27.17
C ALA A 33 34.35 35.55 -27.07
N GLU A 34 34.84 36.25 -28.10
CA GLU A 34 34.65 37.69 -28.22
C GLU A 34 33.15 38.05 -28.17
N GLN A 35 32.83 39.24 -27.64
CA GLN A 35 31.45 39.75 -27.48
C GLN A 35 30.55 38.94 -26.51
N THR A 36 31.13 38.10 -25.66
CA THR A 36 30.38 37.44 -24.59
C THR A 36 29.91 38.44 -23.53
N ILE A 37 28.65 38.31 -23.10
CA ILE A 37 28.06 39.15 -22.05
C ILE A 37 28.56 38.67 -20.68
N LEU A 38 29.12 39.60 -19.90
CA LEU A 38 29.64 39.37 -18.57
C LEU A 38 28.77 40.08 -17.54
N ILE A 39 28.49 39.39 -16.44
CA ILE A 39 27.74 39.94 -15.31
C ILE A 39 28.75 40.26 -14.20
N LEU A 40 28.79 41.50 -13.75
CA LEU A 40 29.60 41.92 -12.60
C LEU A 40 28.68 42.04 -11.40
N ALA A 41 28.98 41.33 -10.32
CA ALA A 41 28.19 41.36 -9.10
C ALA A 41 29.11 41.38 -7.87
N THR A 42 28.66 42.07 -6.81
CA THR A 42 29.36 42.06 -5.52
C THR A 42 29.04 40.80 -4.72
N GLU A 43 29.85 40.45 -3.71
CA GLU A 43 29.63 39.23 -2.90
C GLU A 43 28.27 39.18 -2.18
N SER A 44 27.66 40.33 -1.93
CA SER A 44 26.33 40.42 -1.30
C SER A 44 25.18 40.29 -2.30
N GLU A 45 25.47 40.36 -3.61
CA GLU A 45 24.48 40.31 -4.67
C GLU A 45 24.38 38.90 -5.24
N LYS A 46 23.15 38.37 -5.25
CA LYS A 46 22.86 37.10 -5.89
C LYS A 46 22.76 37.31 -7.40
N VAL A 47 23.64 36.66 -8.16
CA VAL A 47 23.56 36.65 -9.62
C VAL A 47 22.29 35.92 -10.04
N VAL A 48 21.43 36.61 -10.78
CA VAL A 48 20.20 36.05 -11.37
C VAL A 48 20.50 35.76 -12.84
N THR A 49 20.46 34.49 -13.22
CA THR A 49 20.70 34.08 -14.61
C THR A 49 19.46 34.29 -15.48
N SER A 50 19.64 34.24 -16.80
CA SER A 50 18.51 34.25 -17.74
C SER A 50 17.55 33.09 -17.49
N ALA A 51 18.06 31.93 -17.08
CA ALA A 51 17.25 30.77 -16.71
C ALA A 51 16.43 31.04 -15.43
N ASP A 52 17.01 31.73 -14.44
CA ASP A 52 16.28 32.14 -13.24
C ASP A 52 15.17 33.14 -13.57
N LEU A 53 15.39 34.08 -14.48
CA LEU A 53 14.36 35.03 -14.92
C LEU A 53 13.21 34.31 -15.63
N ILE A 54 13.51 33.37 -16.52
CA ILE A 54 12.49 32.56 -17.21
C ILE A 54 11.76 31.67 -16.21
N TYR A 55 12.48 31.00 -15.30
CA TYR A 55 11.89 30.18 -14.26
C TYR A 55 10.99 31.00 -13.34
N ASN A 56 11.42 32.19 -12.90
CA ASN A 56 10.63 33.08 -12.05
C ASN A 56 9.41 33.63 -12.80
N ALA A 57 9.54 33.98 -14.09
CA ALA A 57 8.41 34.39 -14.91
C ALA A 57 7.38 33.25 -15.08
N LEU A 58 7.84 32.04 -15.40
CA LEU A 58 6.99 30.85 -15.50
C LEU A 58 6.33 30.52 -14.15
N LYS A 59 7.06 30.67 -13.04
CA LYS A 59 6.54 30.47 -11.69
C LYS A 59 5.47 31.50 -11.34
N LEU A 60 5.66 32.77 -11.70
CA LEU A 60 4.68 33.84 -11.48
C LEU A 60 3.39 33.62 -12.28
N VAL A 61 3.52 33.19 -13.54
CA VAL A 61 2.35 32.91 -14.41
C VAL A 61 1.59 31.66 -13.95
N ASN A 62 2.28 30.68 -13.36
CA ASN A 62 1.70 29.41 -12.93
C ASN A 62 1.62 29.29 -11.40
N LEU A 63 1.54 30.41 -10.69
CA LEU A 63 1.55 30.48 -9.22
C LEU A 63 0.50 29.54 -8.59
N ASP A 64 -0.68 29.45 -9.18
CA ASP A 64 -1.77 28.62 -8.67
C ASP A 64 -1.51 27.12 -8.90
N VAL A 65 -0.85 26.75 -10.00
CA VAL A 65 -0.45 25.36 -10.29
C VAL A 65 0.64 24.90 -9.32
N PHE A 66 1.62 25.75 -9.04
CA PHE A 66 2.67 25.44 -8.05
C PHE A 66 2.11 25.40 -6.62
N LYS A 67 1.23 26.34 -6.24
CA LYS A 67 0.54 26.29 -4.93
C LYS A 67 -0.32 25.03 -4.79
N ALA A 68 -1.02 24.62 -5.84
CA ALA A 68 -1.77 23.37 -5.85
C ALA A 68 -0.83 22.16 -5.73
N GLY A 69 0.29 22.15 -6.45
CA GLY A 69 1.32 21.11 -6.33
C GLY A 69 1.90 21.01 -4.93
N ASP A 70 2.30 22.13 -4.33
CA ASP A 70 2.81 22.19 -2.95
C ASP A 70 1.72 21.78 -1.95
N ALA A 71 0.48 22.21 -2.13
CA ALA A 71 -0.64 21.80 -1.29
C ALA A 71 -0.93 20.30 -1.41
N ILE A 72 -0.78 19.70 -2.60
CA ILE A 72 -0.92 18.26 -2.83
C ILE A 72 0.23 17.49 -2.16
N LEU A 73 1.47 17.96 -2.30
CA LEU A 73 2.63 17.34 -1.65
C LEU A 73 2.50 17.41 -0.12
N ASN A 74 2.17 18.58 0.42
CA ASN A 74 1.89 18.75 1.85
C ASN A 74 0.68 17.92 2.31
N PHE A 75 -0.33 17.77 1.45
CA PHE A 75 -1.49 16.91 1.73
C PHE A 75 -1.09 15.43 1.84
N PHE A 76 -0.12 14.96 1.05
CA PHE A 76 0.38 13.58 1.11
C PHE A 76 1.41 13.34 2.23
N ASP A 77 2.12 14.37 2.69
CA ASP A 77 3.11 14.25 3.76
C ASP A 77 2.49 14.07 5.17
N GLU A 78 1.28 14.60 5.39
CA GLU A 78 0.57 14.44 6.67
C GLU A 78 -0.37 13.23 6.68
N ASP A 79 -0.06 12.23 7.51
CA ASP A 79 -0.87 11.04 7.83
C ASP A 79 -1.68 10.44 6.66
N ILE A 80 -0.93 9.98 5.67
CA ILE A 80 -1.45 9.28 4.50
C ILE A 80 -2.41 8.13 4.86
N LYS A 81 -2.25 7.48 6.04
CA LYS A 81 -3.12 6.37 6.44
C LYS A 81 -4.51 6.85 6.85
N ALA A 82 -4.59 7.92 7.65
CA ALA A 82 -5.86 8.54 8.00
C ALA A 82 -6.58 9.08 6.76
N LYS A 83 -5.84 9.69 5.82
CA LYS A 83 -6.41 10.27 4.60
C LYS A 83 -6.82 9.21 3.56
N VAL A 84 -6.03 8.16 3.36
CA VAL A 84 -6.42 6.99 2.54
C VAL A 84 -7.66 6.32 3.11
N ARG A 85 -7.79 6.27 4.44
CA ARG A 85 -9.00 5.75 5.08
C ARG A 85 -10.23 6.61 4.77
N VAL A 86 -10.14 7.94 4.89
CA VAL A 86 -11.24 8.85 4.54
C VAL A 86 -11.60 8.77 3.05
N LEU A 87 -10.60 8.73 2.16
CA LEU A 87 -10.84 8.54 0.72
C LEU A 87 -11.45 7.18 0.41
N SER A 88 -11.05 6.11 1.12
CA SER A 88 -11.66 4.79 1.01
C SER A 88 -13.10 4.76 1.55
N GLU A 89 -13.41 5.56 2.58
CA GLU A 89 -14.77 5.70 3.12
C GLU A 89 -15.65 6.47 2.12
N LEU A 90 -15.18 7.59 1.55
CA LEU A 90 -15.90 8.35 0.51
C LEU A 90 -16.07 7.58 -0.81
N ALA A 91 -15.07 6.80 -1.22
CA ALA A 91 -15.19 5.95 -2.40
C ALA A 91 -16.25 4.85 -2.23
N LYS A 92 -16.50 4.40 -0.98
CA LYS A 92 -17.59 3.46 -0.68
C LYS A 92 -18.96 4.15 -0.65
N GLU A 93 -19.03 5.43 -0.33
CA GLU A 93 -20.27 6.23 -0.36
C GLU A 93 -20.70 6.59 -1.79
N CYS A 94 -19.76 6.66 -2.75
CA CYS A 94 -20.08 6.86 -4.17
C CYS A 94 -20.59 5.60 -4.88
N ASP A 95 -20.43 4.42 -4.27
CA ASP A 95 -20.82 3.12 -4.82
C ASP A 95 -22.24 2.75 -4.32
N ASP A 96 -23.18 3.66 -4.54
CA ASP A 96 -24.59 3.56 -4.08
C ASP A 96 -25.49 2.74 -5.04
N ASP A 97 -24.91 1.97 -5.95
CA ASP A 97 -25.62 1.08 -6.87
C ASP A 97 -25.37 -0.40 -6.50
N LEU A 98 -26.37 -0.99 -5.83
CA LEU A 98 -26.44 -2.39 -5.40
C LEU A 98 -25.43 -2.77 -4.29
N ASP A 99 -25.94 -3.23 -3.15
CA ASP A 99 -25.10 -3.86 -2.11
C ASP A 99 -24.51 -5.17 -2.64
N LEU A 100 -23.36 -5.05 -3.31
CA LEU A 100 -22.62 -6.12 -3.96
C LEU A 100 -22.20 -7.23 -2.99
N THR A 101 -22.29 -6.99 -1.67
CA THR A 101 -22.12 -7.99 -0.63
C THR A 101 -23.18 -9.08 -0.78
N LEU A 102 -24.44 -8.71 -1.00
CA LEU A 102 -25.58 -9.63 -1.08
C LEU A 102 -25.60 -10.46 -2.36
N VAL A 103 -24.89 -10.01 -3.39
CA VAL A 103 -24.71 -10.77 -4.63
C VAL A 103 -23.89 -12.03 -4.36
N SER A 104 -24.37 -13.17 -4.87
CA SER A 104 -23.78 -14.50 -4.61
C SER A 104 -22.92 -15.00 -5.77
N THR A 105 -23.38 -14.83 -7.02
CA THR A 105 -22.76 -15.52 -8.16
C THR A 105 -21.59 -14.74 -8.75
N LYS A 106 -20.64 -15.47 -9.33
CA LYS A 106 -19.50 -14.91 -10.08
C LYS A 106 -19.94 -14.14 -11.33
N LYS A 107 -21.09 -14.48 -11.91
CA LYS A 107 -21.66 -13.74 -13.04
C LYS A 107 -22.09 -12.33 -12.64
N ASP A 108 -22.71 -12.22 -11.47
CA ASP A 108 -23.32 -10.97 -11.01
C ASP A 108 -22.31 -10.08 -10.25
N HIS A 109 -21.21 -10.63 -9.74
CA HIS A 109 -20.12 -9.88 -9.11
C HIS A 109 -18.75 -10.52 -9.44
N PRO A 110 -18.27 -10.40 -10.69
CA PRO A 110 -17.02 -11.02 -11.13
C PRO A 110 -15.79 -10.50 -10.40
N ASP A 111 -15.79 -9.22 -10.02
CA ASP A 111 -14.64 -8.55 -9.39
C ASP A 111 -14.27 -9.17 -8.04
N TRP A 112 -15.24 -9.65 -7.27
CA TRP A 112 -14.99 -10.37 -6.02
C TRP A 112 -14.14 -11.64 -6.20
N PHE A 113 -14.18 -12.26 -7.39
CA PHE A 113 -13.47 -13.49 -7.72
C PHE A 113 -12.11 -13.24 -8.38
N ILE A 114 -11.72 -11.98 -8.63
CA ILE A 114 -10.40 -11.66 -9.18
C ILE A 114 -9.31 -12.04 -8.16
N GLY A 115 -8.29 -12.77 -8.62
CA GLY A 115 -7.20 -13.25 -7.77
C GLY A 115 -7.58 -14.40 -6.83
N VAL A 116 -8.82 -14.88 -6.90
CA VAL A 116 -9.27 -16.06 -6.15
C VAL A 116 -8.92 -17.33 -6.94
N ASP A 117 -7.93 -18.08 -6.47
CA ASP A 117 -7.58 -19.41 -7.03
C ASP A 117 -8.62 -20.47 -6.61
N SER A 118 -9.80 -20.42 -7.24
CA SER A 118 -10.90 -21.35 -7.03
C SER A 118 -11.83 -21.41 -8.24
N ASN A 119 -12.36 -22.60 -8.52
CA ASN A 119 -13.39 -22.82 -9.53
C ASN A 119 -14.82 -22.57 -9.02
N ALA A 120 -14.96 -22.01 -7.81
CA ALA A 120 -16.27 -21.76 -7.21
C ALA A 120 -17.07 -20.76 -8.04
N GLU A 121 -18.35 -21.06 -8.26
CA GLU A 121 -19.26 -20.20 -9.02
C GLU A 121 -20.02 -19.21 -8.13
N THR A 122 -20.03 -19.46 -6.81
CA THR A 122 -20.66 -18.60 -5.81
C THR A 122 -19.73 -18.27 -4.66
N LYS A 123 -19.99 -17.14 -3.99
CA LYS A 123 -19.24 -16.74 -2.78
C LYS A 123 -19.42 -17.77 -1.67
N GLU A 124 -20.64 -18.29 -1.53
CA GLU A 124 -21.01 -19.30 -0.54
C GLU A 124 -20.22 -20.60 -0.73
N GLU A 125 -20.13 -21.09 -1.97
CA GLU A 125 -19.33 -22.27 -2.28
C GLU A 125 -17.84 -22.05 -1.95
N PHE A 126 -17.30 -20.89 -2.33
CA PHE A 126 -15.92 -20.54 -1.98
C PHE A 126 -15.71 -20.50 -0.47
N MET A 127 -16.60 -19.83 0.26
CA MET A 127 -16.52 -19.70 1.72
C MET A 127 -16.69 -21.06 2.42
N GLU A 128 -17.56 -21.93 1.90
CA GLU A 128 -17.69 -23.30 2.38
C GLU A 128 -16.36 -24.04 2.26
N LYS A 129 -15.74 -24.02 1.07
CA LYS A 129 -14.46 -24.69 0.81
C LYS A 129 -13.35 -24.16 1.73
N ARG A 130 -13.26 -22.84 1.91
CA ARG A 130 -12.30 -22.21 2.82
C ARG A 130 -12.48 -22.66 4.28
N CYS A 131 -13.74 -22.80 4.72
CA CYS A 131 -14.02 -23.32 6.06
C CYS A 131 -13.58 -24.78 6.20
N GLN A 132 -13.95 -25.63 5.23
CA GLN A 132 -13.55 -27.03 5.21
C GLN A 132 -12.03 -27.19 5.24
N ASP A 133 -11.29 -26.40 4.46
CA ASP A 133 -9.83 -26.45 4.40
C ASP A 133 -9.18 -26.09 5.73
N ARG A 134 -9.73 -25.12 6.47
CA ARG A 134 -9.28 -24.80 7.84
C ARG A 134 -9.46 -25.99 8.77
N ILE A 135 -10.63 -26.62 8.77
CA ILE A 135 -10.91 -27.78 9.63
C ILE A 135 -10.04 -28.98 9.26
N ARG A 136 -9.84 -29.26 7.96
CA ARG A 136 -8.90 -30.29 7.48
C ARG A 136 -7.48 -30.01 7.95
N ASN A 137 -7.01 -28.77 7.83
CA ASN A 137 -5.67 -28.39 8.27
C ASN A 137 -5.48 -28.57 9.78
N PHE A 138 -6.46 -28.23 10.61
CA PHE A 138 -6.40 -28.53 12.05
C PHE A 138 -6.28 -30.03 12.31
N LEU A 139 -7.12 -30.84 11.66
CA LEU A 139 -7.05 -32.29 11.78
C LEU A 139 -5.67 -32.84 11.36
N TYR A 140 -5.13 -32.39 10.22
CA TYR A 140 -3.84 -32.85 9.73
C TYR A 140 -2.70 -32.48 10.69
N LYS A 141 -2.69 -31.24 11.20
CA LYS A 141 -1.71 -30.80 12.18
C LYS A 141 -1.80 -31.60 13.47
N SER A 142 -2.99 -31.73 14.06
CA SER A 142 -3.18 -32.50 15.29
C SER A 142 -2.78 -33.97 15.13
N VAL A 143 -3.16 -34.62 14.02
CA VAL A 143 -2.76 -36.01 13.74
C VAL A 143 -1.25 -36.14 13.60
N SER A 144 -0.60 -35.18 12.94
CA SER A 144 0.86 -35.14 12.83
C SER A 144 1.50 -35.07 14.22
N ASP A 145 1.07 -34.12 15.05
CA ASP A 145 1.61 -33.91 16.40
C ASP A 145 1.37 -35.11 17.33
N TRP A 146 0.21 -35.76 17.22
CA TRP A 146 -0.08 -36.96 18.00
C TRP A 146 0.82 -38.12 17.62
N ARG A 147 1.10 -38.28 16.32
CA ARG A 147 1.96 -39.36 15.80
C ARG A 147 3.44 -39.14 16.08
N THR A 148 3.87 -37.92 16.34
CA THR A 148 5.26 -37.62 16.74
C THR A 148 5.52 -37.82 18.23
N SER A 149 4.46 -37.95 19.05
CA SER A 149 4.57 -38.16 20.49
C SER A 149 5.28 -39.47 20.85
N GLU A 150 6.02 -39.47 21.97
CA GLU A 150 6.75 -40.66 22.44
C GLU A 150 5.80 -41.80 22.82
N GLU A 151 4.63 -41.48 23.37
CA GLU A 151 3.60 -42.46 23.73
C GLU A 151 3.11 -43.22 22.50
N TYR A 152 2.89 -42.52 21.38
CA TYR A 152 2.49 -43.14 20.12
C TYR A 152 3.57 -44.07 19.56
N LYS A 153 4.86 -43.73 19.71
CA LYS A 153 5.97 -44.52 19.18
C LYS A 153 6.26 -45.77 20.00
N LYS A 154 6.17 -45.68 21.33
CA LYS A 154 6.64 -46.74 22.25
C LYS A 154 5.53 -47.68 22.71
N ASN A 155 4.28 -47.22 22.75
CA ASN A 155 3.17 -47.97 23.30
C ASN A 155 2.19 -48.43 22.21
N ASP A 156 2.22 -49.72 21.89
CA ASP A 156 1.39 -50.30 20.85
C ASP A 156 -0.12 -50.20 21.15
N VAL A 157 -0.52 -50.33 22.41
CA VAL A 157 -1.92 -50.24 22.83
C VAL A 157 -2.43 -48.81 22.65
N SER A 158 -1.65 -47.82 23.09
CA SER A 158 -1.96 -46.39 22.91
C SER A 158 -2.03 -46.03 21.42
N ARG A 159 -1.09 -46.52 20.61
CA ARG A 159 -1.07 -46.31 19.16
C ARG A 159 -2.33 -46.83 18.47
N ARG A 160 -2.72 -48.09 18.71
CA ARG A 160 -3.94 -48.68 18.12
C ARG A 160 -5.19 -47.91 18.53
N SER A 161 -5.27 -47.51 19.80
CA SER A 161 -6.39 -46.74 20.34
C SER A 161 -6.49 -45.36 19.68
N LEU A 162 -5.36 -44.67 19.53
CA LEU A 162 -5.30 -43.35 18.90
C LEU A 162 -5.65 -43.42 17.41
N GLU A 163 -5.16 -44.41 16.66
CA GLU A 163 -5.54 -44.60 15.26
C GLU A 163 -7.06 -44.85 15.09
N HIS A 164 -7.67 -45.59 16.02
CA HIS A 164 -9.13 -45.75 16.04
C HIS A 164 -9.87 -44.44 16.29
N ILE A 165 -9.38 -43.61 17.22
CA ILE A 165 -9.94 -42.27 17.48
C ILE A 165 -9.79 -41.37 16.25
N ILE A 166 -8.61 -41.33 15.62
CA ILE A 166 -8.35 -40.54 14.40
C ILE A 166 -9.32 -40.96 13.28
N LYS A 167 -9.51 -42.28 13.09
CA LYS A 167 -10.46 -42.80 12.10
C LYS A 167 -11.89 -42.36 12.39
N LYS A 168 -12.35 -42.46 13.65
CA LYS A 168 -13.68 -41.99 14.05
C LYS A 168 -13.84 -40.48 13.84
N LEU A 169 -12.84 -39.68 14.21
CA LEU A 169 -12.87 -38.23 14.04
C LEU A 169 -12.98 -37.84 12.57
N LYS A 170 -12.19 -38.47 11.68
CA LYS A 170 -12.31 -38.31 10.22
C LYS A 170 -13.72 -38.64 9.73
N GLN A 171 -14.30 -39.75 10.19
CA GLN A 171 -15.66 -40.14 9.81
C GLN A 171 -16.71 -39.11 10.25
N ILE A 172 -16.61 -38.61 11.48
CA ILE A 172 -17.53 -37.59 12.01
C ILE A 172 -17.42 -36.30 11.20
N LEU A 173 -16.19 -35.83 10.96
CA LEU A 173 -15.96 -34.60 10.19
C LEU A 173 -16.43 -34.75 8.74
N SER A 174 -16.15 -35.86 8.06
CA SER A 174 -16.65 -36.11 6.71
C SER A 174 -18.18 -36.12 6.66
N LYS A 175 -18.86 -36.76 7.62
CA LYS A 175 -20.33 -36.75 7.72
C LYS A 175 -20.90 -35.33 7.90
N LYS A 176 -20.14 -34.46 8.58
CA LYS A 176 -20.48 -33.04 8.78
C LYS A 176 -19.91 -32.12 7.70
N ARG A 177 -19.43 -32.66 6.58
CA ARG A 177 -18.79 -31.90 5.49
C ARG A 177 -17.71 -30.93 6.01
N PHE A 178 -16.90 -31.40 6.96
CA PHE A 178 -15.86 -30.61 7.64
C PHE A 178 -16.35 -29.26 8.17
N CYS A 179 -17.61 -29.21 8.63
CA CYS A 179 -18.27 -28.02 9.16
C CYS A 179 -18.25 -26.81 8.21
N GLY A 180 -18.24 -27.05 6.90
CA GLY A 180 -18.13 -25.99 5.89
C GLY A 180 -19.22 -24.91 5.98
N THR A 181 -20.39 -25.29 6.50
CA THR A 181 -21.55 -24.41 6.70
C THR A 181 -21.30 -23.24 7.64
N TYR A 182 -20.28 -23.30 8.50
CA TYR A 182 -19.99 -22.22 9.46
C TYR A 182 -19.68 -20.87 8.78
N PHE A 183 -19.18 -20.86 7.55
CA PHE A 183 -18.86 -19.62 6.83
C PHE A 183 -19.89 -19.24 5.77
N VAL A 184 -20.98 -19.99 5.66
CA VAL A 184 -21.98 -19.80 4.61
C VAL A 184 -23.19 -19.08 5.20
N ARG A 185 -23.43 -17.84 4.78
CA ARG A 185 -24.61 -17.07 5.20
C ARG A 185 -25.91 -17.81 4.87
N GLY A 186 -26.93 -17.60 5.69
CA GLY A 186 -28.24 -18.26 5.55
C GLY A 186 -28.26 -19.73 6.00
N GLN A 187 -27.11 -20.33 6.37
CA GLN A 187 -27.08 -21.64 7.00
C GLN A 187 -27.39 -21.55 8.50
N LYS A 188 -28.04 -22.58 9.04
CA LYS A 188 -28.42 -22.65 10.47
C LYS A 188 -27.23 -22.54 11.42
N GLU A 189 -26.09 -23.11 11.03
CA GLU A 189 -24.86 -23.16 11.83
C GLU A 189 -23.87 -22.05 11.45
N ALA A 190 -24.29 -21.06 10.66
CA ALA A 190 -23.43 -19.98 10.20
C ALA A 190 -22.92 -19.13 11.37
N LEU A 191 -21.64 -18.74 11.31
CA LEU A 191 -20.99 -17.82 12.25
C LEU A 191 -21.11 -16.36 11.81
N CYS A 192 -21.70 -16.12 10.64
CA CYS A 192 -22.01 -14.81 10.09
C CYS A 192 -23.52 -14.53 10.11
N ASN A 193 -23.88 -13.26 9.98
CA ASN A 193 -25.28 -12.85 9.81
C ASN A 193 -25.79 -13.19 8.39
N ALA A 194 -27.04 -12.85 8.09
CA ALA A 194 -27.65 -13.07 6.78
C ALA A 194 -26.95 -12.33 5.62
N ARG A 195 -26.21 -11.26 5.90
CA ARG A 195 -25.43 -10.50 4.91
C ARG A 195 -24.07 -11.17 4.63
N GLY A 196 -23.55 -11.92 5.60
CA GLY A 196 -22.22 -12.53 5.56
C GLY A 196 -21.19 -11.86 6.48
N ASP A 197 -21.62 -10.93 7.35
CA ASP A 197 -20.72 -10.25 8.28
C ASP A 197 -20.38 -11.15 9.47
N PHE A 198 -19.08 -11.26 9.77
CA PHE A 198 -18.57 -11.99 10.93
C PHE A 198 -18.30 -11.04 12.08
N LYS A 199 -18.79 -11.38 13.27
CA LYS A 199 -18.47 -10.65 14.50
C LYS A 199 -17.26 -11.26 15.19
N CYS A 200 -16.25 -10.43 15.49
CA CYS A 200 -15.13 -10.86 16.31
C CYS A 200 -15.65 -11.34 17.69
N SER A 201 -15.23 -12.54 18.09
CA SER A 201 -15.62 -13.14 19.38
C SER A 201 -14.70 -12.77 20.55
N GLY A 202 -13.76 -11.83 20.33
CA GLY A 202 -12.77 -11.43 21.31
C GLY A 202 -11.58 -12.38 21.40
N VAL A 203 -10.63 -12.04 22.29
CA VAL A 203 -9.49 -12.92 22.60
C VAL A 203 -9.92 -14.06 23.52
N TRP A 204 -9.33 -15.24 23.36
CA TRP A 204 -9.80 -16.48 24.02
C TRP A 204 -9.78 -16.43 25.56
N TYR A 205 -8.95 -15.57 26.15
CA TYR A 205 -8.80 -15.40 27.61
C TYR A 205 -9.53 -14.17 28.16
N ALA A 206 -10.11 -13.33 27.30
CA ALA A 206 -10.94 -12.23 27.78
C ALA A 206 -12.25 -12.81 28.27
N VAL A 207 -12.54 -12.60 29.57
CA VAL A 207 -13.84 -12.92 30.15
C VAL A 207 -14.88 -12.08 29.41
N LYS A 208 -15.94 -12.73 28.93
CA LYS A 208 -17.06 -12.09 28.24
C LYS A 208 -17.92 -11.28 29.20
#